data_AF-A0A0R0DDY0-F1
#
_entry.id   AF-A0A0R0DDY0-F1
#
_cell.length_a   1.000
_cell.length_b   1.000
_cell.length_c   1.000
_cell.angle_alpha   90.00
_cell.angle_beta   90.00
_cell.angle_gamma   90.00
#
_symmetry.space_group_name_H-M   'P 1'
#
loop_
_entity.id
_entity.type
_entity.pdbx_description
1 polymer ?
#
loop_
_entity_poly.entity_id
_entity_poly.type
_entity_poly.pdbx_seq_one_letter_code
_entity_poly.pdbx_strand_id
1 'polypeptide(L)' 'MAEYLDARLNMANYDETTFARSLLLVSELHGMSHIARECGHSSEVMRRQLSGNRPLYLDSVLGAMRALGIRLRIEVI' A
#
# COMPACT_ATOMS: atom_id res chain seq x y z
N MET A 1 -2.73 -11.34 5.07
CA MET A 1 -2.32 -10.07 4.41
C MET A 1 -1.48 -10.34 3.18
N ALA A 2 -0.34 -11.04 3.29
CA ALA A 2 0.50 -11.39 2.14
C ALA A 2 -0.28 -12.19 1.07
N GLU A 3 -0.98 -13.27 1.44
CA GLU A 3 -1.80 -14.05 0.49
C GLU A 3 -2.91 -13.22 -0.18
N TYR A 4 -3.53 -12.28 0.55
CA TYR A 4 -4.55 -11.40 -0.01
C TYR A 4 -3.97 -10.46 -1.08
N LEU A 5 -2.81 -9.85 -0.79
CA LEU A 5 -2.14 -8.98 -1.74
C LEU A 5 -1.62 -9.76 -2.94
N ASP A 6 -1.05 -10.94 -2.73
CA ASP A 6 -0.55 -11.82 -3.79
C ASP A 6 -1.68 -12.28 -4.72
N ALA A 7 -2.81 -12.72 -4.16
CA ALA A 7 -4.00 -13.06 -4.94
C ALA A 7 -4.54 -11.85 -5.72
N ARG A 8 -4.50 -10.65 -5.13
CA ARG A 8 -4.92 -9.41 -5.80
C ARG A 8 -3.99 -9.03 -6.95
N LEU A 9 -2.67 -9.09 -6.75
CA LEU A 9 -1.66 -8.77 -7.75
C LEU A 9 -1.72 -9.68 -8.98
N ASN A 10 -2.14 -10.94 -8.80
CA ASN A 10 -2.27 -11.93 -9.86
C ASN A 10 -3.64 -11.95 -10.56
N MET A 11 -4.56 -11.04 -10.22
CA MET A 11 -5.85 -10.92 -10.94
C MET A 11 -5.67 -10.31 -12.33
N ALA A 12 -6.43 -10.80 -13.31
CA ALA A 12 -6.56 -10.13 -14.60
C ALA A 12 -7.08 -8.70 -14.41
N ASN A 13 -6.52 -7.74 -15.16
CA ASN A 13 -6.82 -6.30 -15.09
C ASN A 13 -6.42 -5.60 -13.78
N TYR A 14 -5.33 -6.05 -13.16
CA TYR A 14 -4.74 -5.32 -12.04
C TYR A 14 -4.18 -3.97 -12.49
N ASP A 15 -4.73 -2.88 -11.97
CA ASP A 15 -4.29 -1.51 -12.24
C ASP A 15 -3.75 -0.82 -10.98
N GLU A 16 -3.07 0.32 -11.19
CA GLU A 16 -2.48 1.13 -10.13
C GLU A 16 -3.50 1.48 -9.03
N THR A 17 -4.72 1.83 -9.42
CA THR A 17 -5.81 2.17 -8.49
C THR A 17 -6.23 1.00 -7.61
N THR A 18 -6.24 -0.21 -8.16
CA THR A 18 -6.60 -1.42 -7.41
C THR A 18 -5.51 -1.75 -6.40
N PHE A 19 -4.24 -1.58 -6.76
CA PHE A 19 -3.11 -1.73 -5.84
C PHE A 19 -3.18 -0.76 -4.67
N ALA A 20 -3.32 0.53 -4.96
CA ALA A 20 -3.41 1.58 -3.93
C ALA A 20 -4.57 1.33 -2.95
N ARG A 21 -5.75 0.93 -3.47
CA ARG A 21 -6.93 0.61 -2.66
C ARG A 21 -6.76 -0.65 -1.82
N SER A 22 -6.11 -1.68 -2.35
CA SER A 22 -5.78 -2.87 -1.55
C SER A 22 -4.85 -2.51 -0.40
N LEU A 23 -3.82 -1.69 -0.66
CA LEU A 23 -2.93 -1.15 0.36
C LEU A 23 -3.67 -0.29 1.40
N LEU A 24 -4.62 0.56 0.97
CA LEU A 24 -5.48 1.33 1.87
C LEU A 24 -6.22 0.40 2.83
N LEU A 25 -6.89 -0.63 2.30
CA LEU A 25 -7.67 -1.56 3.10
C LEU A 25 -6.82 -2.26 4.17
N VAL A 26 -5.68 -2.84 3.79
CA VAL A 26 -4.82 -3.51 4.78
C VAL A 26 -4.20 -2.53 5.77
N SER A 27 -3.93 -1.28 5.36
CA SER A 27 -3.42 -0.23 6.25
C SER A 27 -4.46 0.17 7.30
N GLU A 28 -5.74 0.27 6.94
CA GLU A 28 -6.83 0.53 7.90
C GLU A 28 -6.99 -0.65 8.88
N LEU A 29 -6.94 -1.88 8.38
CA LEU A 29 -7.05 -3.09 9.21
C LEU A 29 -5.88 -3.28 10.19
N HIS A 30 -4.66 -2.89 9.78
CA HIS A 30 -3.45 -3.00 10.61
C HIS A 30 -3.26 -1.78 11.55
N GLY A 31 -4.01 -0.70 11.32
CA GLY A 31 -3.89 0.55 12.07
C GLY A 31 -3.18 1.63 11.27
N MET A 32 -3.98 2.46 10.59
CA MET A 32 -3.50 3.52 9.69
C MET A 32 -2.49 4.48 10.35
N SER A 33 -2.67 4.80 11.63
CA SER A 33 -1.77 5.72 12.34
C SER A 33 -0.34 5.17 12.50
N HIS A 34 -0.19 3.85 12.67
CA HIS A 34 1.11 3.22 12.72
C HIS A 34 1.77 3.26 11.33
N ILE A 35 1.04 2.84 10.30
CA ILE A 35 1.48 2.83 8.90
C ILE A 35 1.95 4.23 8.47
N ALA A 36 1.12 5.26 8.70
CA ALA A 36 1.41 6.62 8.31
C ALA A 36 2.67 7.16 9.01
N ARG A 37 2.84 6.85 10.31
CA ARG A 37 4.03 7.23 11.08
C ARG A 37 5.31 6.61 10.50
N GLU A 38 5.28 5.32 10.17
CA GLU A 38 6.41 4.63 9.54
C GLU A 38 6.76 5.17 8.14
N CYS A 39 5.80 5.87 7.51
CA CYS A 39 5.96 6.56 6.22
C CYS A 39 6.26 8.06 6.36
N GLY A 40 6.38 8.60 7.59
CA GLY A 40 6.62 10.03 7.80
C GLY A 40 5.43 10.93 7.42
N HIS A 41 4.21 10.40 7.47
CA HIS A 41 2.98 11.10 7.09
C HIS A 41 1.95 11.08 8.22
N SER A 42 0.96 11.97 8.13
CA SER A 42 -0.24 11.86 8.96
C SER A 42 -1.18 10.79 8.38
N SER A 43 -2.04 10.22 9.22
CA SER A 43 -3.06 9.24 8.79
C SER A 43 -3.98 9.80 7.69
N GLU A 44 -4.26 11.10 7.72
CA GLU A 44 -5.07 11.78 6.70
C GLU A 44 -4.32 11.89 5.37
N VAL A 45 -3.04 12.28 5.39
CA VAL A 45 -2.21 12.33 4.18
C VAL A 45 -2.12 10.95 3.55
N MET A 46 -1.82 9.93 4.35
CA MET A 46 -1.70 8.56 3.87
C MET A 46 -3.00 8.05 3.26
N ARG A 47 -4.15 8.29 3.91
CA ARG A 47 -5.47 7.97 3.35
C ARG A 47 -5.70 8.63 2.00
N ARG A 48 -5.41 9.93 1.87
CA ARG A 48 -5.63 10.65 0.61
C ARG A 48 -4.73 10.15 -0.51
N GLN A 49 -3.50 9.76 -0.22
CA GLN A 49 -2.60 9.16 -1.23
C GLN A 49 -3.11 7.80 -1.67
N LEU A 50 -3.41 6.90 -0.73
CA LEU A 50 -3.86 5.54 -1.05
C LEU A 50 -5.29 5.49 -1.64
N SER A 51 -6.12 6.51 -1.39
CA SER A 51 -7.44 6.64 -1.99
C SER A 51 -7.43 7.30 -3.38
N GLY A 52 -6.29 7.80 -3.85
CA GLY A 52 -6.15 8.53 -5.11
C GLY A 52 -6.57 10.00 -5.07
N ASN A 53 -6.85 10.56 -3.87
CA ASN A 53 -7.16 11.99 -3.71
C ASN A 53 -5.90 12.87 -3.70
N ARG A 54 -4.71 12.26 -3.64
CA ARG A 54 -3.39 12.89 -3.72
C ARG A 54 -2.45 11.95 -4.47
N PRO A 55 -1.41 12.45 -5.17
CA PRO A 55 -0.40 11.60 -5.79
C PRO A 55 0.19 10.60 -4.79
N LEU A 56 0.23 9.33 -5.21
CA LEU A 56 0.87 8.24 -4.49
C LEU A 56 2.29 8.07 -5.05
N TYR A 57 3.28 8.16 -4.17
CA TYR A 57 4.67 7.99 -4.56
C TYR A 57 5.20 6.62 -4.14
N LEU A 58 6.20 6.13 -4.87
CA LEU A 58 6.80 4.82 -4.63
C LEU A 58 7.38 4.70 -3.21
N ASP A 59 7.96 5.78 -2.65
CA ASP A 59 8.46 5.78 -1.27
C ASP A 59 7.34 5.51 -0.25
N SER A 60 6.15 6.09 -0.46
CA SER A 60 5.00 5.91 0.42
C SER A 60 4.46 4.48 0.33
N VAL A 61 4.47 3.90 -0.88
CA VAL A 61 4.14 2.49 -1.12
C VAL A 61 5.13 1.58 -0.38
N LEU A 62 6.43 1.77 -0.58
CA LEU A 62 7.46 0.95 0.05
C LEU A 62 7.46 1.08 1.56
N GLY A 63 7.23 2.29 2.09
CA GLY A 63 7.06 2.56 3.51
C GLY A 63 5.88 1.79 4.09
N ALA A 64 4.73 1.82 3.41
CA ALA A 64 3.53 1.11 3.83
C ALA A 64 3.74 -0.41 3.81
N MET A 65 4.33 -0.94 2.73
CA MET A 65 4.67 -2.36 2.64
C MET A 65 5.60 -2.79 3.77
N ARG A 66 6.64 -2.01 4.07
CA ARG A 66 7.55 -2.28 5.19
C ARG A 66 6.82 -2.27 6.53
N ALA A 67 5.95 -1.30 6.77
CA ALA A 67 5.16 -1.19 7.99
C ALA A 67 4.16 -2.36 8.17
N LEU A 68 3.74 -2.98 7.07
CA LEU A 68 2.92 -4.19 7.02
C LEU A 68 3.73 -5.49 7.08
N GLY A 69 5.07 -5.43 7.14
CA GLY A 69 5.94 -6.60 7.12
C GLY A 69 6.06 -7.29 5.75
N ILE A 70 5.78 -6.57 4.66
CA ILE A 70 5.83 -7.06 3.28
C ILE A 70 7.13 -6.59 2.62
N ARG A 71 7.81 -7.47 1.88
CA ARG A 71 8.98 -7.12 1.05
C ARG A 71 8.63 -7.13 -0.43
N LEU A 72 9.10 -6.11 -1.15
CA LEU A 72 9.11 -6.10 -2.61
C LEU A 72 10.30 -6.92 -3.12
N ARG A 73 10.05 -7.85 -4.05
CA ARG A 73 11.09 -8.60 -4.78
C ARG A 73 11.03 -8.18 -6.24
N ILE A 74 12.19 -7.89 -6.82
CA ILE A 74 12.34 -7.49 -8.23
C ILE A 74 13.09 -8.61 -8.93
N GLU A 75 12.54 -9.09 -10.04
CA GLU A 75 13.14 -10.13 -10.88
C GLU A 75 13.20 -9.64 -12.33
N VAL A 76 14.29 -9.96 -13.02
CA VAL A 76 14.42 -9.70 -14.46
C VAL A 76 13.73 -10.86 -15.19
N ILE A 77 12.89 -10.52 -16.17
CA ILE A 77 12.14 -11.46 -17.02
C ILE A 77 12.85 -11.58 -18.37
#